data_AF-A0A7S2H1E7-F1
#
_entry.id   AF-A0A7S2H1E7-F1
#
_cell.length_a   1.000
_cell.length_b   1.000
_cell.length_c   1.000
_cell.angle_alpha   90.00
_cell.angle_beta   90.00
_cell.angle_gamma   90.00
#
_symmetry.space_group_name_H-M   'P 1'
#
loop_
_entity.id
_entity.type
_entity.pdbx_description
1 polymer ?
#
loop_
_entity_poly.entity_id
_entity_poly.type
_entity_poly.pdbx_seq_one_letter_code
_entity_poly.pdbx_strand_id
1 'polypeptide(L)'
;SALTFTRSYVRPNLDAQKLVKAEPESAEPSPATANEVVLISSLPDYQQQLALAGIFAALFAGAGAIVFALDKLDYLLPPLWFDNWETTWPLGLGPVFMLAGIGHFVAMDSFSSIVPPQGTWGFWPVPTAPKFHSAWTGVCEFVGGALLTSAGLAPFFGYAPPVELEVCSGALLALLIAVTPANIYMATHDVTMEGTPPVPYPSGHIIRGAFQSLLFAFFWIMTFQD
;
A
#
# COMPACT_ATOMS: atom_id res chain seq x y z
N SER A 1 24.46 -29.63 -49.64
CA SER A 1 25.36 -30.41 -48.76
C SER A 1 24.97 -30.20 -47.32
N ALA A 2 24.55 -31.30 -46.68
CA ALA A 2 24.24 -31.38 -45.26
C ALA A 2 25.51 -31.26 -44.41
N LEU A 3 25.42 -30.65 -43.24
CA LEU A 3 26.33 -30.92 -42.12
C LEU A 3 25.62 -30.68 -40.79
N THR A 4 25.19 -31.82 -40.26
CA THR A 4 24.84 -32.16 -38.89
C THR A 4 25.91 -31.72 -37.89
N PHE A 5 25.53 -31.10 -36.77
CA PHE A 5 26.31 -31.21 -35.54
C PHE A 5 25.40 -31.21 -34.31
N THR A 6 25.80 -32.04 -33.36
CA THR A 6 24.97 -32.85 -32.48
C THR A 6 24.71 -32.22 -31.11
N ARG A 7 23.48 -32.42 -30.61
CA ARG A 7 23.01 -32.07 -29.27
C ARG A 7 23.64 -33.03 -28.24
N SER A 8 24.59 -32.58 -27.43
CA SER A 8 25.09 -33.35 -26.28
C SER A 8 24.11 -33.22 -25.11
N TYR A 9 23.35 -34.29 -24.87
CA TYR A 9 22.47 -34.44 -23.73
C TYR A 9 23.33 -34.86 -22.52
N VAL A 10 23.65 -33.91 -21.63
CA VAL A 10 24.29 -34.20 -20.34
C VAL A 10 23.22 -34.77 -19.42
N ARG A 11 23.33 -36.06 -19.08
CA ARG A 11 22.48 -36.68 -18.05
C ARG A 11 22.92 -36.18 -16.67
N PRO A 12 21.99 -35.84 -15.75
CA PRO A 12 22.33 -35.64 -14.35
C PRO A 12 22.80 -36.97 -13.73
N ASN A 13 23.89 -36.88 -12.97
CA ASN A 13 24.49 -37.97 -12.22
C ASN A 13 23.56 -38.39 -11.07
N LEU A 14 23.05 -39.62 -11.12
CA LEU A 14 22.07 -40.21 -10.19
C LEU A 14 22.68 -40.60 -8.83
N ASP A 15 23.98 -40.41 -8.62
CA ASP A 15 24.67 -40.81 -7.38
C ASP A 15 24.82 -39.70 -6.33
N ALA A 16 24.30 -38.50 -6.58
CA ALA A 16 24.31 -37.39 -5.61
C ALA A 16 23.12 -37.41 -4.61
N GLN A 17 22.19 -38.36 -4.71
CA GLN A 17 21.01 -38.45 -3.83
C GLN A 17 21.20 -39.36 -2.60
N LYS A 18 22.42 -39.83 -2.29
CA LYS A 18 22.67 -40.78 -1.18
C LYS A 18 23.60 -40.26 -0.07
N LEU A 19 23.56 -38.97 0.23
CA LEU A 19 24.18 -38.42 1.44
C LEU A 19 23.14 -37.76 2.34
N VAL A 20 22.53 -38.63 3.15
CA VAL A 20 22.20 -38.45 4.58
C VAL A 20 21.98 -37.01 5.04
N LYS A 21 20.72 -36.65 5.26
CA LYS A 21 20.34 -35.74 6.35
C LYS A 21 19.39 -36.53 7.26
N ALA A 22 19.84 -36.80 8.48
CA ALA A 22 19.07 -37.49 9.50
C ALA A 22 17.75 -36.75 9.77
N GLU A 23 16.65 -37.50 9.80
CA GLU A 23 15.36 -37.01 10.30
C GLU A 23 15.47 -36.79 11.81
N PRO A 24 15.05 -35.62 12.35
CA PRO A 24 14.89 -35.48 13.77
C PRO A 24 13.64 -36.26 14.22
N GLU A 25 13.86 -37.01 15.30
CA GLU A 25 12.92 -37.66 16.19
C GLU A 25 11.56 -36.93 16.31
N SER A 26 10.48 -37.69 16.14
CA SER A 26 9.10 -37.23 16.20
C SER A 26 8.76 -36.62 17.56
N ALA A 27 8.76 -35.29 17.65
CA ALA A 27 8.12 -34.59 18.76
C ALA A 27 6.61 -34.81 18.69
N GLU A 28 6.02 -35.29 19.78
CA GLU A 28 4.56 -35.35 19.93
C GLU A 28 3.96 -33.96 19.68
N PRO A 29 2.83 -33.84 18.95
CA PRO A 29 2.19 -32.56 18.74
C PRO A 29 1.71 -32.00 20.08
N SER A 30 2.36 -30.92 20.52
CA SER A 30 1.89 -30.07 21.61
C SER A 30 0.39 -29.77 21.40
N PRO A 31 -0.47 -29.97 22.42
CA PRO A 31 -1.89 -29.69 22.27
C PRO A 31 -2.07 -28.21 21.91
N ALA A 32 -2.60 -27.98 20.72
CA ALA A 32 -2.87 -26.65 20.17
C ALA A 32 -3.71 -25.84 21.17
N THR A 33 -3.11 -24.82 21.75
CA THR A 33 -3.81 -23.84 22.56
C THR A 33 -4.05 -22.57 21.75
N ALA A 34 -5.34 -22.25 21.60
CA ALA A 34 -5.93 -20.91 21.54
C ALA A 34 -5.69 -20.02 20.29
N ASN A 35 -6.81 -19.74 19.59
CA ASN A 35 -7.05 -18.70 18.59
C ASN A 35 -6.23 -18.79 17.30
N GLU A 36 -6.52 -19.80 16.47
CA GLU A 36 -6.12 -19.77 15.06
C GLU A 36 -6.92 -18.66 14.36
N VAL A 37 -6.27 -17.55 14.07
CA VAL A 37 -6.90 -16.44 13.37
C VAL A 37 -7.12 -16.86 11.93
N VAL A 38 -8.40 -16.98 11.54
CA VAL A 38 -8.77 -17.37 10.17
C VAL A 38 -8.46 -16.22 9.22
N LEU A 39 -7.51 -16.42 8.31
CA LEU A 39 -7.17 -15.45 7.27
C LEU A 39 -8.28 -15.34 6.23
N ILE A 40 -8.55 -14.13 5.77
CA ILE A 40 -9.56 -13.87 4.73
C ILE A 40 -9.20 -14.65 3.45
N SER A 41 -7.92 -14.75 3.11
CA SER A 41 -7.42 -15.50 1.95
C SER A 41 -7.74 -17.00 1.97
N SER A 42 -8.12 -17.57 3.13
CA SER A 42 -8.52 -18.98 3.27
C SER A 42 -10.01 -19.23 2.99
N LEU A 43 -10.81 -18.15 2.88
CA LEU A 43 -12.25 -18.22 2.66
C LEU A 43 -12.60 -18.42 1.17
N PRO A 44 -13.81 -18.91 0.84
CA PRO A 44 -14.29 -18.94 -0.54
C PRO A 44 -14.27 -17.55 -1.20
N ASP A 45 -14.04 -17.50 -2.51
CA ASP A 45 -13.88 -16.25 -3.28
C ASP A 45 -14.95 -15.19 -3.00
N TYR A 46 -16.23 -15.59 -2.92
CA TYR A 46 -17.32 -14.64 -2.64
C TYR A 46 -17.18 -13.95 -1.27
N GLN A 47 -16.63 -14.64 -0.27
CA GLN A 47 -16.38 -14.07 1.06
C GLN A 47 -15.16 -13.15 1.02
N GLN A 48 -14.13 -13.49 0.24
CA GLN A 48 -12.98 -12.62 0.00
C GLN A 48 -13.39 -11.32 -0.69
N GLN A 49 -14.27 -11.41 -1.68
CA GLN A 49 -14.85 -10.26 -2.40
C GLN A 49 -15.67 -9.37 -1.47
N LEU A 50 -16.50 -9.98 -0.62
CA LEU A 50 -17.27 -9.24 0.37
C LEU A 50 -16.36 -8.54 1.38
N ALA A 51 -15.28 -9.20 1.81
CA ALA A 51 -14.29 -8.61 2.71
C ALA A 51 -13.56 -7.43 2.04
N LEU A 52 -13.12 -7.58 0.79
CA LEU A 52 -12.52 -6.49 0.00
C LEU A 52 -13.47 -5.28 -0.08
N ALA A 53 -14.72 -5.50 -0.49
CA ALA A 53 -15.73 -4.45 -0.59
C ALA A 53 -16.02 -3.81 0.78
N GLY A 54 -16.12 -4.61 1.83
CA GLY A 54 -16.35 -4.16 3.20
C GLY A 54 -15.20 -3.30 3.73
N ILE A 55 -13.95 -3.68 3.46
CA ILE A 55 -12.77 -2.91 3.85
C ILE A 55 -12.73 -1.57 3.09
N PHE A 56 -12.98 -1.56 1.77
CA PHE A 56 -13.11 -0.31 1.03
C PHE A 56 -14.20 0.60 1.59
N ALA A 57 -15.39 0.05 1.84
CA ALA A 57 -16.49 0.80 2.44
C ALA A 57 -16.12 1.37 3.81
N ALA A 58 -15.43 0.61 4.66
CA ALA A 58 -14.96 1.06 5.97
C ALA A 58 -13.91 2.18 5.85
N LEU A 59 -12.99 2.11 4.88
CA LEU A 59 -12.00 3.16 4.64
C LEU A 59 -12.67 4.47 4.23
N PHE A 60 -13.60 4.43 3.26
CA PHE A 60 -14.31 5.62 2.81
C PHE A 60 -15.26 6.18 3.87
N ALA A 61 -15.99 5.31 4.59
CA ALA A 61 -16.85 5.73 5.69
C ALA A 61 -16.04 6.36 6.83
N GLY A 62 -14.86 5.78 7.15
CA GLY A 62 -13.93 6.34 8.12
C GLY A 62 -13.40 7.71 7.69
N ALA A 63 -13.01 7.85 6.42
CA ALA A 63 -12.58 9.14 5.88
C ALA A 63 -13.70 10.18 5.96
N GLY A 64 -14.92 9.84 5.55
CA GLY A 64 -16.09 10.72 5.63
C GLY A 64 -16.44 11.12 7.08
N ALA A 65 -16.32 10.20 8.03
CA ALA A 65 -16.51 10.50 9.44
C ALA A 65 -15.46 11.47 9.98
N ILE A 66 -14.19 11.34 9.54
CA ILE A 66 -13.11 12.27 9.91
C ILE A 66 -13.35 13.64 9.30
N VAL A 67 -13.70 13.72 8.00
CA VAL A 67 -14.04 15.00 7.35
C VAL A 67 -15.19 15.69 8.07
N PHE A 68 -16.27 14.95 8.37
CA PHE A 68 -17.40 15.47 9.13
C PHE A 68 -17.00 15.96 10.53
N ALA A 69 -16.13 15.23 11.23
CA ALA A 69 -15.67 15.62 12.55
C ALA A 69 -14.79 16.88 12.50
N LEU A 70 -13.91 17.01 11.50
CA LEU A 70 -13.06 18.19 11.31
C LEU A 70 -13.89 19.43 10.97
N ASP A 71 -14.89 19.30 10.08
CA ASP A 71 -15.87 20.38 9.80
C ASP A 71 -16.55 20.85 11.08
N LYS A 72 -17.01 19.94 11.94
CA LYS A 72 -17.66 20.31 13.21
C LYS A 72 -16.68 20.93 14.22
N LEU A 73 -15.43 20.49 14.21
CA LEU A 73 -14.39 21.08 15.06
C LEU A 73 -14.04 22.50 14.61
N ASP A 74 -14.09 22.81 13.32
CA ASP A 74 -13.82 24.16 12.80
C ASP A 74 -14.77 25.21 13.39
N TYR A 75 -16.05 24.89 13.48
CA TYR A 75 -17.04 25.75 14.17
C TYR A 75 -16.77 25.95 15.67
N LEU A 76 -16.01 25.06 16.31
CA LEU A 76 -15.78 25.09 17.76
C LEU A 76 -14.43 25.69 18.14
N LEU A 77 -13.46 25.68 17.23
CA LEU A 77 -12.11 26.15 17.49
C LEU A 77 -11.96 27.65 17.18
N PRO A 78 -10.94 28.32 17.75
CA PRO A 78 -10.69 29.72 17.47
C PRO A 78 -10.47 29.96 15.97
N PRO A 79 -10.85 31.14 15.45
CA PRO A 79 -10.53 31.53 14.07
C PRO A 79 -9.04 31.34 13.77
N LEU A 80 -8.72 30.97 12.52
CA LEU A 80 -7.37 30.66 12.03
C LEU A 80 -6.75 29.35 12.53
N TRP A 81 -7.43 28.59 13.41
CA TRP A 81 -6.89 27.31 13.85
C TRP A 81 -6.74 26.33 12.67
N PHE A 82 -7.80 26.17 11.88
CA PHE A 82 -7.79 25.31 10.70
C PHE A 82 -7.01 25.91 9.54
N ASP A 83 -7.11 27.21 9.27
CA ASP A 83 -6.33 27.88 8.20
C ASP A 83 -4.82 27.61 8.31
N ASN A 84 -4.29 27.62 9.54
CA ASN A 84 -2.89 27.30 9.80
C ASN A 84 -2.55 25.83 9.52
N TRP A 85 -3.50 24.92 9.74
CA TRP A 85 -3.32 23.49 9.51
C TRP A 85 -3.39 23.17 8.03
N GLU A 86 -4.35 23.74 7.31
CA GLU A 86 -4.50 23.58 5.87
C GLU A 86 -3.28 24.10 5.10
N THR A 87 -2.66 25.18 5.60
CA THR A 87 -1.41 25.70 5.03
C THR A 87 -0.19 24.80 5.32
N THR A 88 -0.20 24.05 6.44
CA THR A 88 0.96 23.24 6.87
C THR A 88 0.87 21.77 6.46
N TRP A 89 -0.32 21.23 6.19
CA TRP A 89 -0.48 19.85 5.73
C TRP A 89 0.28 19.55 4.44
N PRO A 90 0.23 20.39 3.38
CA PRO A 90 1.00 20.14 2.15
C PRO A 90 2.51 20.11 2.41
N LEU A 91 3.00 20.94 3.36
CA LEU A 91 4.41 20.99 3.74
C LEU A 91 4.88 19.76 4.51
N GLY A 92 3.98 19.07 5.21
CA GLY A 92 4.28 17.80 5.89
C GLY A 92 4.08 16.59 4.99
N LEU A 93 2.91 16.49 4.36
CA LEU A 93 2.52 15.36 3.52
C LEU A 93 3.34 15.31 2.23
N GLY A 94 3.62 16.45 1.60
CA GLY A 94 4.38 16.51 0.36
C GLY A 94 5.73 15.81 0.45
N PRO A 95 6.60 16.17 1.42
CA PRO A 95 7.87 15.48 1.65
C PRO A 95 7.71 14.00 2.03
N VAL A 96 6.67 13.63 2.79
CA VAL A 96 6.40 12.22 3.11
C VAL A 96 6.14 11.41 1.84
N PHE A 97 5.34 11.92 0.90
CA PHE A 97 5.10 11.27 -0.39
C PHE A 97 6.34 11.27 -1.29
N MET A 98 7.17 12.33 -1.25
CA MET A 98 8.47 12.31 -1.93
C MET A 98 9.35 11.16 -1.43
N LEU A 99 9.45 10.99 -0.11
CA LEU A 99 10.22 9.93 0.51
C LEU A 99 9.64 8.54 0.22
N ALA A 100 8.30 8.40 0.22
CA ALA A 100 7.63 7.16 -0.18
C ALA A 100 7.98 6.79 -1.63
N GLY A 101 7.90 7.77 -2.55
CA GLY A 101 8.25 7.58 -3.95
C GLY A 101 9.71 7.17 -4.15
N ILE A 102 10.65 7.75 -3.40
CA ILE A 102 12.05 7.28 -3.37
C ILE A 102 12.13 5.84 -2.85
N GLY A 103 11.39 5.52 -1.80
CA GLY A 103 11.29 4.19 -1.20
C GLY A 103 10.93 3.10 -2.21
N HIS A 104 10.01 3.39 -3.14
CA HIS A 104 9.64 2.48 -4.23
C HIS A 104 10.81 2.05 -5.12
N PHE A 105 11.85 2.89 -5.27
CA PHE A 105 13.06 2.56 -6.03
C PHE A 105 14.15 1.94 -5.17
N VAL A 106 14.26 2.35 -3.91
CA VAL A 106 15.26 1.84 -2.96
C VAL A 106 14.91 0.42 -2.50
N ALA A 107 13.64 0.14 -2.26
CA ALA A 107 13.12 -1.14 -1.76
C ALA A 107 12.16 -1.80 -2.77
N MET A 108 12.51 -1.73 -4.07
CA MET A 108 11.67 -2.18 -5.19
C MET A 108 11.10 -3.59 -5.00
N ASP A 109 11.91 -4.54 -4.55
CA ASP A 109 11.45 -5.92 -4.35
C ASP A 109 10.44 -6.02 -3.20
N SER A 110 10.63 -5.27 -2.11
CA SER A 110 9.70 -5.19 -0.96
C SER A 110 8.34 -4.60 -1.34
N PHE A 111 8.31 -3.55 -2.17
CA PHE A 111 7.05 -2.99 -2.68
C PHE A 111 6.39 -3.89 -3.73
N SER A 112 7.20 -4.57 -4.55
CA SER A 112 6.68 -5.50 -5.56
C SER A 112 6.08 -6.77 -4.95
N SER A 113 6.52 -7.19 -3.75
CA SER A 113 5.99 -8.38 -3.08
C SER A 113 4.57 -8.19 -2.54
N ILE A 114 4.12 -6.94 -2.36
CA ILE A 114 2.79 -6.60 -1.87
C ILE A 114 1.81 -6.20 -2.98
N VAL A 115 2.23 -6.25 -4.24
CA VAL A 115 1.30 -6.10 -5.37
C VAL A 115 0.40 -7.34 -5.40
N PRO A 116 -0.93 -7.21 -5.31
CA PRO A 116 -1.82 -8.37 -5.31
C PRO A 116 -1.65 -9.14 -6.62
N PRO A 117 -1.37 -10.46 -6.61
CA PRO A 117 -1.24 -11.26 -7.81
C PRO A 117 -2.53 -11.35 -8.66
N GLN A 118 -2.38 -11.85 -9.89
CA GLN A 118 -3.53 -12.16 -10.75
C GLN A 118 -4.45 -13.17 -10.04
N GLY A 119 -5.75 -12.86 -9.97
CA GLY A 119 -6.75 -13.72 -9.34
C GLY A 119 -6.91 -13.55 -7.83
N THR A 120 -6.20 -12.61 -7.19
CA THR A 120 -6.46 -12.27 -5.78
C THR A 120 -7.94 -11.95 -5.56
N TRP A 121 -8.50 -12.40 -4.42
CA TRP A 121 -9.93 -12.32 -4.10
C TRP A 121 -10.86 -12.97 -5.16
N GLY A 122 -10.34 -13.87 -6.01
CA GLY A 122 -11.08 -14.59 -7.05
C GLY A 122 -11.31 -13.80 -8.35
N PHE A 123 -10.90 -12.53 -8.45
CA PHE A 123 -11.16 -11.72 -9.65
C PHE A 123 -10.11 -10.67 -10.00
N TRP A 124 -9.12 -10.38 -9.12
CA TRP A 124 -8.25 -9.23 -9.29
C TRP A 124 -7.40 -9.28 -10.57
N PRO A 125 -7.51 -8.29 -11.47
CA PRO A 125 -6.71 -8.24 -12.68
C PRO A 125 -5.37 -7.53 -12.45
N VAL A 126 -4.30 -8.11 -12.98
CA VAL A 126 -2.95 -7.52 -12.95
C VAL A 126 -2.37 -7.60 -14.36
N PRO A 127 -2.60 -6.58 -15.19
CA PRO A 127 -2.26 -6.64 -16.62
C PRO A 127 -0.74 -6.55 -16.87
N THR A 128 0.04 -6.14 -15.88
CA THR A 128 1.48 -5.87 -16.01
C THR A 128 2.28 -6.45 -14.85
N ALA A 129 3.62 -6.47 -14.97
CA ALA A 129 4.47 -7.02 -13.91
C ALA A 129 4.37 -6.20 -12.60
N PRO A 130 4.47 -6.83 -11.40
CA PRO A 130 4.51 -6.12 -10.11
C PRO A 130 5.51 -4.97 -10.06
N LYS A 131 6.72 -5.16 -10.60
CA LYS A 131 7.76 -4.12 -10.67
C LYS A 131 7.33 -2.88 -11.45
N PHE A 132 6.48 -3.04 -12.47
CA PHE A 132 5.94 -1.91 -13.22
C PHE A 132 5.01 -1.08 -12.33
N HIS A 133 4.09 -1.72 -11.60
CA HIS A 133 3.19 -1.03 -10.68
C HIS A 133 3.99 -0.28 -9.60
N SER A 134 4.96 -0.95 -8.96
CA SER A 134 5.84 -0.33 -7.96
C SER A 134 6.61 0.87 -8.53
N ALA A 135 7.18 0.76 -9.74
CA ALA A 135 7.92 1.86 -10.35
C ALA A 135 7.00 3.05 -10.70
N TRP A 136 5.86 2.79 -11.34
CA TRP A 136 4.91 3.84 -11.72
C TRP A 136 4.35 4.57 -10.50
N THR A 137 3.90 3.84 -9.48
CA THR A 137 3.37 4.49 -8.26
C THR A 137 4.47 5.26 -7.55
N GLY A 138 5.72 4.77 -7.54
CA GLY A 138 6.86 5.51 -6.99
C GLY A 138 7.13 6.83 -7.71
N VAL A 139 7.02 6.88 -9.03
CA VAL A 139 7.09 8.14 -9.80
C VAL A 139 5.94 9.07 -9.39
N CYS A 140 4.71 8.56 -9.35
CA CYS A 140 3.53 9.36 -9.00
C CYS A 140 3.61 9.93 -7.58
N GLU A 141 4.07 9.14 -6.60
CA GLU A 141 4.26 9.60 -5.22
C GLU A 141 5.35 10.67 -5.14
N PHE A 142 6.48 10.47 -5.81
CA PHE A 142 7.57 11.44 -5.80
C PHE A 142 7.16 12.78 -6.44
N VAL A 143 6.60 12.72 -7.65
CA VAL A 143 6.18 13.90 -8.39
C VAL A 143 5.02 14.59 -7.69
N GLY A 144 4.00 13.83 -7.27
CA GLY A 144 2.85 14.36 -6.55
C GLY A 144 3.25 15.02 -5.23
N GLY A 145 4.15 14.39 -4.46
CA GLY A 145 4.67 14.95 -3.23
C GLY A 145 5.49 16.23 -3.45
N ALA A 146 6.29 16.29 -4.51
CA ALA A 146 7.06 17.49 -4.88
C ALA A 146 6.15 18.65 -5.30
N LEU A 147 5.13 18.37 -6.11
CA LEU A 147 4.13 19.35 -6.52
C LEU A 147 3.31 19.85 -5.32
N LEU A 148 2.87 18.94 -4.44
CA LEU A 148 2.16 19.29 -3.20
C LEU A 148 3.01 20.19 -2.29
N THR A 149 4.30 19.86 -2.13
CA THR A 149 5.24 20.68 -1.36
C THR A 149 5.39 22.07 -1.98
N SER A 150 5.52 22.15 -3.32
CA SER A 150 5.60 23.43 -4.02
C SER A 150 4.34 24.25 -3.82
N ALA A 151 3.15 23.67 -4.01
CA ALA A 151 1.87 24.33 -3.75
C ALA A 151 1.78 24.86 -2.31
N GLY A 152 2.20 24.08 -1.32
CA GLY A 152 2.24 24.53 0.08
C GLY A 152 3.23 25.66 0.36
N LEU A 153 4.34 25.74 -0.39
CA LEU A 153 5.35 26.80 -0.23
C LEU A 153 4.95 28.11 -0.93
N ALA A 154 4.08 28.05 -1.96
CA ALA A 154 3.71 29.22 -2.76
C ALA A 154 3.27 30.45 -1.95
N PRO A 155 2.40 30.34 -0.91
CA PRO A 155 1.99 31.49 -0.10
C PRO A 155 3.14 32.14 0.69
N PHE A 156 4.14 31.36 1.09
CA PHE A 156 5.28 31.85 1.90
C PHE A 156 6.32 32.60 1.06
N PHE A 157 6.49 32.20 -0.20
CA PHE A 157 7.51 32.74 -1.10
C PHE A 157 6.93 33.64 -2.19
N GLY A 158 5.60 33.81 -2.25
CA GLY A 158 4.93 34.74 -3.16
C GLY A 158 5.06 34.37 -4.64
N TYR A 159 5.08 33.08 -4.97
CA TYR A 159 5.12 32.60 -6.35
C TYR A 159 3.86 31.81 -6.71
N ALA A 160 3.54 31.74 -8.00
CA ALA A 160 2.46 30.88 -8.49
C ALA A 160 2.96 29.43 -8.59
N PRO A 161 2.31 28.45 -7.93
CA PRO A 161 2.75 27.07 -8.01
C PRO A 161 2.58 26.53 -9.44
N PRO A 162 3.39 25.55 -9.86
CA PRO A 162 3.29 24.97 -11.20
C PRO A 162 1.98 24.21 -11.43
N VAL A 163 1.35 23.74 -10.35
CA VAL A 163 0.06 23.04 -10.33
C VAL A 163 -0.66 23.46 -9.05
N GLU A 164 -1.96 23.75 -9.15
CA GLU A 164 -2.77 24.17 -8.00
C GLU A 164 -2.85 23.09 -6.91
N LEU A 165 -3.05 23.53 -5.66
CA LEU A 165 -3.05 22.66 -4.49
C LEU A 165 -4.12 21.57 -4.58
N GLU A 166 -5.31 21.92 -5.05
CA GLU A 166 -6.47 21.06 -5.18
C GLU A 166 -6.20 19.95 -6.20
N VAL A 167 -5.53 20.29 -7.31
CA VAL A 167 -5.18 19.35 -8.37
C VAL A 167 -4.11 18.36 -7.89
N CYS A 168 -3.07 18.86 -7.21
CA CYS A 168 -2.02 18.00 -6.64
C CYS A 168 -2.59 17.04 -5.59
N SER A 169 -3.44 17.58 -4.70
CA SER A 169 -4.09 16.82 -3.63
C SER A 169 -5.03 15.76 -4.20
N GLY A 170 -5.83 16.11 -5.21
CA GLY A 170 -6.75 15.18 -5.88
C GLY A 170 -6.02 14.06 -6.61
N ALA A 171 -4.89 14.37 -7.26
CA ALA A 171 -4.05 13.37 -7.89
C ALA A 171 -3.44 12.38 -6.88
N LEU A 172 -2.96 12.87 -5.73
CA LEU A 172 -2.45 12.02 -4.65
C LEU A 172 -3.55 11.21 -3.96
N LEU A 173 -4.77 11.76 -3.81
CA LEU A 173 -5.94 11.02 -3.35
C LEU A 173 -6.27 9.86 -4.29
N ALA A 174 -6.33 10.13 -5.59
CA ALA A 174 -6.58 9.11 -6.61
C ALA A 174 -5.50 8.02 -6.60
N LEU A 175 -4.23 8.41 -6.41
CA LEU A 175 -3.12 7.48 -6.27
C LEU A 175 -3.27 6.61 -5.01
N LEU A 176 -3.58 7.21 -3.85
CA LEU A 176 -3.82 6.49 -2.60
C LEU A 176 -4.95 5.46 -2.75
N ILE A 177 -6.05 5.83 -3.43
CA ILE A 177 -7.14 4.90 -3.75
C ILE A 177 -6.63 3.78 -4.65
N ALA A 178 -5.84 4.10 -5.69
CA ALA A 178 -5.30 3.11 -6.62
C ALA A 178 -4.32 2.12 -5.98
N VAL A 179 -3.57 2.53 -4.95
CA VAL A 179 -2.64 1.63 -4.21
C VAL A 179 -3.30 0.95 -3.00
N THR A 180 -4.53 1.33 -2.64
CA THR A 180 -5.30 0.71 -1.55
C THR A 180 -5.40 -0.82 -1.64
N PRO A 181 -5.60 -1.43 -2.83
CA PRO A 181 -5.60 -2.88 -2.97
C PRO A 181 -4.35 -3.56 -2.41
N ALA A 182 -3.16 -2.95 -2.51
CA ALA A 182 -1.94 -3.51 -1.93
C ALA A 182 -2.03 -3.59 -0.39
N ASN A 183 -2.54 -2.54 0.27
CA ASN A 183 -2.77 -2.54 1.72
C ASN A 183 -3.81 -3.58 2.14
N ILE A 184 -4.89 -3.73 1.37
CA ILE A 184 -5.92 -4.75 1.64
C ILE A 184 -5.35 -6.16 1.40
N TYR A 185 -4.50 -6.34 0.40
CA TYR A 185 -3.86 -7.63 0.11
C TYR A 185 -2.97 -8.05 1.27
N MET A 186 -2.12 -7.16 1.77
CA MET A 186 -1.35 -7.41 3.00
C MET A 186 -2.25 -7.81 4.17
N ALA A 187 -3.37 -7.11 4.40
CA ALA A 187 -4.28 -7.39 5.51
C ALA A 187 -5.10 -8.68 5.36
N THR A 188 -5.39 -9.11 4.12
CA THR A 188 -6.23 -10.28 3.85
C THR A 188 -5.42 -11.57 3.69
N HIS A 189 -4.16 -11.44 3.27
CA HIS A 189 -3.26 -12.56 2.98
C HIS A 189 -2.06 -12.64 3.94
N ASP A 190 -1.97 -11.76 4.93
CA ASP A 190 -0.85 -11.65 5.89
C ASP A 190 0.52 -11.55 5.21
N VAL A 191 0.55 -10.83 4.09
CA VAL A 191 1.77 -10.64 3.30
C VAL A 191 2.61 -9.54 3.93
N THR A 192 3.89 -9.83 4.11
CA THR A 192 4.88 -8.91 4.67
C THR A 192 5.79 -8.37 3.58
N MET A 193 6.27 -7.14 3.77
CA MET A 193 7.29 -6.54 2.91
C MET A 193 8.65 -7.06 3.36
N GLU A 194 9.37 -7.73 2.45
CA GLU A 194 10.70 -8.27 2.73
C GLU A 194 11.65 -7.15 3.18
N GLY A 195 12.45 -7.39 4.23
CA GLY A 195 13.39 -6.38 4.76
C GLY A 195 12.76 -5.32 5.67
N THR A 196 11.47 -5.41 5.99
CA THR A 196 10.81 -4.55 6.99
C THR A 196 10.27 -5.37 8.16
N PRO A 197 10.14 -4.77 9.37
CA PRO A 197 9.48 -5.45 10.48
C PRO A 197 8.05 -5.87 10.09
N PRO A 198 7.63 -7.11 10.41
CA PRO A 198 6.30 -7.59 10.06
C PRO A 198 5.24 -6.75 10.77
N VAL A 199 4.13 -6.50 10.07
CA VAL A 199 2.97 -5.81 10.64
C VAL A 199 2.25 -6.78 11.58
N PRO A 200 2.00 -6.43 12.85
CA PRO A 200 1.29 -7.32 13.77
C PRO A 200 -0.13 -7.64 13.27
N TYR A 201 -0.50 -8.92 13.24
CA TYR A 201 -1.84 -9.35 12.84
C TYR A 201 -2.78 -9.54 14.04
N PRO A 202 -4.05 -9.08 14.00
CA PRO A 202 -4.65 -8.20 12.99
C PRO A 202 -4.47 -6.70 13.29
N SER A 203 -3.99 -6.35 14.49
CA SER A 203 -4.06 -4.99 15.03
C SER A 203 -3.26 -3.96 14.22
N GLY A 204 -2.10 -4.34 13.69
CA GLY A 204 -1.28 -3.47 12.85
C GLY A 204 -1.98 -3.10 11.54
N HIS A 205 -2.74 -4.02 10.94
CA HIS A 205 -3.52 -3.73 9.74
C HIS A 205 -4.73 -2.83 10.03
N ILE A 206 -5.36 -2.98 11.20
CA ILE A 206 -6.43 -2.07 11.66
C ILE A 206 -5.88 -0.65 11.81
N ILE A 207 -4.72 -0.50 12.45
CA ILE A 207 -4.05 0.80 12.62
C ILE A 207 -3.71 1.42 11.26
N ARG A 208 -3.13 0.63 10.33
CA ARG A 208 -2.88 1.09 8.96
C ARG A 208 -4.15 1.55 8.26
N GLY A 209 -5.24 0.82 8.40
CA GLY A 209 -6.55 1.21 7.84
C GLY A 209 -7.04 2.53 8.41
N ALA A 210 -6.93 2.75 9.72
CA ALA A 210 -7.30 4.02 10.35
C ALA A 210 -6.45 5.20 9.84
N PHE A 211 -5.13 5.04 9.73
CA PHE A 211 -4.25 6.05 9.14
C PHE A 211 -4.56 6.29 7.66
N GLN A 212 -4.93 5.26 6.91
CA GLN A 212 -5.33 5.41 5.52
C GLN A 212 -6.64 6.20 5.36
N SER A 213 -7.63 5.97 6.23
CA SER A 213 -8.84 6.80 6.30
C SER A 213 -8.52 8.26 6.64
N LEU A 214 -7.57 8.49 7.55
CA LEU A 214 -7.10 9.83 7.90
C LEU A 214 -6.43 10.53 6.71
N LEU A 215 -5.56 9.83 5.98
CA LEU A 215 -4.94 10.37 4.77
C LEU A 215 -5.98 10.69 3.69
N PHE A 216 -6.94 9.79 3.45
CA PHE A 216 -8.06 10.07 2.55
C PHE A 216 -8.82 11.34 2.96
N ALA A 217 -9.09 11.53 4.25
CA ALA A 217 -9.77 12.72 4.74
C ALA A 217 -8.97 14.01 4.51
N PHE A 218 -7.67 14.02 4.81
CA PHE A 218 -6.82 15.19 4.59
C PHE A 218 -6.71 15.55 3.11
N PHE A 219 -6.47 14.56 2.24
CA PHE A 219 -6.43 14.83 0.80
C PHE A 219 -7.79 15.20 0.24
N TRP A 220 -8.89 14.63 0.75
CA TRP A 220 -10.24 15.05 0.37
C TRP A 220 -10.46 16.52 0.69
N ILE A 221 -10.17 16.95 1.93
CA ILE A 221 -10.31 18.34 2.34
C ILE A 221 -9.49 19.24 1.41
N MET A 222 -8.18 19.00 1.26
CA MET A 222 -7.32 19.83 0.38
C MET A 222 -7.73 19.81 -1.10
N THR A 223 -8.47 18.80 -1.57
CA THR A 223 -8.94 18.71 -2.97
C THR A 223 -10.21 19.51 -3.19
N PHE A 224 -11.10 19.53 -2.21
CA PHE A 224 -12.45 20.09 -2.32
C PHE A 224 -12.65 21.27 -1.36
N GLN A 225 -11.59 22.02 -1.05
CA GLN A 225 -11.71 23.25 -0.29
C GLN A 225 -12.57 24.24 -1.09
N ASP A 226 -13.74 24.57 -0.55
CA ASP A 226 -14.56 25.72 -0.91
C ASP A 226 -14.57 26.70 0.29
#